data_AF-A0A135YS59-F1
#
_entry.id   AF-A0A135YS59-F1
#
_cell.length_a   1.000
_cell.length_b   1.000
_cell.length_c   1.000
_cell.angle_alpha   90.00
_cell.angle_beta   90.00
_cell.angle_gamma   90.00
#
_symmetry.space_group_name_H-M   'P 1'
#
loop_
_entity.id
_entity.type
_entity.pdbx_description
1 polymer ?
#
loop_
_entity_poly.entity_id
_entity_poly.type
_entity_poly.pdbx_seq_one_letter_code
_entity_poly.pdbx_strand_id
1 'polypeptide(L)' 'MRNILGLYVGDAESSKYWLSVFNELKNRGLKDIMIICADGLTGIKESINVAFPNTEYQRCIVHQVRNTEYM' A
#
# COMPACT_ATOMS: atom_id res chain seq x y z
N MET A 1 -17.95 7.22 5.46
CA MET A 1 -17.28 6.68 6.67
C MET A 1 -15.95 6.07 6.23
N ARG A 2 -14.84 6.46 6.84
CA ARG A 2 -13.52 5.83 6.61
C ARG A 2 -13.26 4.86 7.77
N ASN A 3 -12.88 3.64 7.46
CA ASN A 3 -12.47 2.65 8.46
C ASN A 3 -10.97 2.37 8.28
N ILE A 4 -10.25 2.35 9.39
CA ILE A 4 -8.84 1.98 9.40
C ILE A 4 -8.77 0.45 9.48
N LEU A 5 -8.16 -0.18 8.48
CA LEU A 5 -8.06 -1.65 8.42
C LEU A 5 -6.88 -2.18 9.26
N GLY A 6 -5.84 -1.40 9.49
CA GLY A 6 -4.69 -1.82 10.28
C GLY A 6 -3.74 -0.68 10.58
N LEU A 7 -2.90 -0.88 11.59
CA LEU A 7 -1.77 -0.04 11.94
C LEU A 7 -0.57 -0.96 12.06
N TYR A 8 0.49 -0.67 11.30
CA TYR A 8 1.68 -1.50 11.25
C TYR A 8 2.89 -0.63 11.60
N VAL A 9 3.69 -1.09 12.55
CA VAL A 9 5.00 -0.51 12.85
C VAL A 9 6.03 -1.44 12.23
N GLY A 10 6.92 -0.90 11.42
CA GLY A 10 7.94 -1.67 10.72
C GLY A 10 9.28 -0.94 10.78
N ASP A 11 10.36 -1.72 10.82
CA ASP A 11 11.73 -1.20 10.94
C ASP A 11 12.33 -0.77 9.58
N ALA A 12 11.80 -1.30 8.47
CA ALA A 12 12.30 -1.00 7.13
C ALA A 12 11.22 -1.16 6.03
N GLU A 13 11.22 -0.23 5.09
CA GLU A 13 10.43 -0.32 3.86
C GLU A 13 11.06 -1.32 2.90
N SER A 14 10.47 -2.51 2.79
CA SER A 14 10.91 -3.55 1.85
C SER A 14 9.72 -4.26 1.23
N SER A 15 9.93 -4.88 0.06
CA SER A 15 8.90 -5.71 -0.55
C SER A 15 8.44 -6.83 0.39
N LYS A 16 9.36 -7.48 1.11
CA LYS A 16 9.02 -8.54 2.06
C LYS A 16 8.09 -8.04 3.17
N TYR A 17 8.32 -6.83 3.68
CA TYR A 17 7.47 -6.20 4.68
C TYR A 17 6.07 -5.90 4.13
N TRP A 18 5.96 -5.23 2.98
CA TRP A 18 4.64 -4.93 2.40
C TRP A 18 3.86 -6.19 2.03
N LEU A 19 4.54 -7.23 1.56
CA LEU A 19 3.91 -8.51 1.24
C LEU A 19 3.33 -9.18 2.49
N SER A 20 4.00 -9.08 3.64
CA SER A 20 3.45 -9.63 4.89
C SER A 20 2.18 -8.89 5.32
N VAL A 21 2.15 -7.57 5.17
CA VAL A 21 0.95 -6.74 5.41
C VAL A 21 -0.21 -7.15 4.49
N PHE A 22 0.03 -7.29 3.19
CA PHE A 22 -1.02 -7.70 2.25
C PHE A 22 -1.53 -9.12 2.50
N ASN A 23 -0.64 -10.05 2.87
CA ASN A 23 -1.05 -11.40 3.24
C ASN A 23 -1.86 -11.44 4.54
N GLU A 24 -1.54 -10.59 5.51
CA GLU A 24 -2.34 -10.43 6.74
C GLU A 24 -3.76 -9.95 6.43
N LEU A 25 -3.91 -8.95 5.54
CA LEU A 25 -5.21 -8.50 5.07
C LEU A 25 -5.99 -9.60 4.34
N LYS A 26 -5.33 -10.40 3.50
CA LYS A 26 -5.95 -11.59 2.88
C LYS A 26 -6.43 -12.60 3.91
N ASN A 27 -5.63 -12.89 4.92
CA ASN A 27 -5.97 -13.84 5.98
C ASN A 27 -7.18 -13.38 6.80
N ARG A 28 -7.45 -12.07 6.86
CA ARG A 28 -8.66 -11.48 7.44
C ARG A 28 -9.88 -11.50 6.51
N GLY A 29 -9.73 -12.02 5.30
CA GLY A 29 -10.80 -12.17 4.31
C GLY A 29 -10.87 -11.08 3.26
N LEU A 30 -9.86 -10.20 3.15
CA LEU A 30 -9.79 -9.25 2.03
C LEU A 30 -9.51 -10.03 0.73
N LYS A 31 -10.47 -10.03 -0.20
CA LYS A 31 -10.40 -10.84 -1.43
C LYS A 31 -9.79 -10.09 -2.60
N ASP A 32 -10.10 -8.81 -2.71
CA ASP A 32 -9.71 -8.00 -3.85
C ASP A 32 -9.53 -6.53 -3.46
N ILE A 33 -8.67 -5.85 -4.21
CA ILE A 33 -8.38 -4.42 -4.07
C ILE A 33 -8.39 -3.84 -5.48
N MET A 34 -9.31 -2.92 -5.77
CA MET A 34 -9.36 -2.28 -7.09
C MET A 34 -8.19 -1.31 -7.28
N ILE A 35 -7.88 -0.49 -6.27
CA ILE A 35 -6.86 0.56 -6.34
C ILE A 35 -6.06 0.58 -5.04
N ILE A 36 -4.74 0.61 -5.15
CA ILE A 36 -3.84 1.02 -4.07
C ILE A 36 -3.31 2.43 -4.36
N CYS A 37 -3.32 3.29 -3.34
CA CYS A 37 -2.85 4.67 -3.44
C CYS A 37 -1.75 4.92 -2.38
N ALA A 38 -0.50 5.11 -2.82
CA ALA A 38 0.66 5.24 -1.93
C ALA A 38 1.67 6.29 -2.44
N ASP A 39 2.61 6.74 -1.59
CA ASP A 39 3.57 7.81 -1.91
C ASP A 39 4.73 7.38 -2.86
N GLY A 40 4.75 6.12 -3.30
CA GLY A 40 5.90 5.54 -4.00
C GLY A 40 6.94 4.97 -3.05
N LEU A 41 6.47 4.31 -2.00
CA LEU A 41 7.30 3.62 -1.01
C LEU A 41 8.06 2.45 -1.66
N THR A 42 9.25 2.16 -1.13
CA THR A 42 10.11 1.12 -1.72
C THR A 42 9.46 -0.26 -1.56
N GLY A 43 9.36 -1.00 -2.66
CA GLY A 43 8.90 -2.39 -2.65
C GLY A 43 7.39 -2.60 -2.61
N ILE A 44 6.58 -1.55 -2.40
CA ILE A 44 5.13 -1.69 -2.22
C ILE A 44 4.42 -2.10 -3.52
N LYS A 45 4.89 -1.59 -4.67
CA LYS A 45 4.32 -1.88 -6.00
C LYS A 45 4.58 -3.33 -6.40
N GLU A 46 5.78 -3.82 -6.11
CA GLU A 46 6.15 -5.21 -6.35
C GLU A 46 5.31 -6.14 -5.48
N SER A 47 5.12 -5.80 -4.20
CA SER A 47 4.38 -6.63 -3.26
C SER A 47 2.89 -6.67 -3.51
N ILE A 48 2.28 -5.54 -3.91
CA ILE A 48 0.85 -5.54 -4.25
C ILE A 48 0.60 -6.38 -5.50
N ASN A 49 1.46 -6.31 -6.53
CA ASN A 49 1.30 -7.12 -7.74
C ASN A 49 1.41 -8.62 -7.45
N VAL A 50 2.19 -9.01 -6.43
CA VAL A 50 2.28 -10.41 -5.98
C VAL A 50 1.05 -10.83 -5.18
N ALA A 51 0.56 -9.98 -4.28
CA ALA A 51 -0.58 -10.30 -3.43
C ALA A 51 -1.92 -10.17 -4.20
N PHE A 52 -2.16 -9.06 -4.85
CA PHE A 52 -3.40 -8.75 -5.55
C PHE A 52 -3.08 -8.31 -6.99
N PRO A 53 -2.89 -9.27 -7.92
CA PRO A 53 -2.36 -8.98 -9.26
C PRO A 53 -3.29 -8.12 -10.14
N ASN A 54 -4.57 -8.03 -9.78
CA ASN A 54 -5.55 -7.20 -10.49
C ASN A 54 -5.66 -5.78 -9.93
N THR A 55 -4.89 -5.45 -8.88
CA THR A 55 -4.94 -4.13 -8.26
C THR A 55 -4.22 -3.09 -9.10
N GLU A 56 -4.89 -1.99 -9.38
CA GLU A 56 -4.26 -0.84 -10.02
C GLU A 56 -3.44 -0.04 -9.00
N TYR A 57 -2.17 0.18 -9.31
CA TYR A 57 -1.28 1.00 -8.49
C TYR A 57 -1.35 2.47 -8.93
N GLN A 58 -1.76 3.35 -8.02
CA GLN A 58 -1.76 4.79 -8.21
C GLN A 58 -0.80 5.47 -7.21
N ARG A 59 -0.01 6.43 -7.69
CA ARG A 59 0.72 7.32 -6.79
C ARG A 59 -0.24 8.32 -6.14
N CYS A 60 -0.07 8.56 -4.84
CA CYS A 60 -0.93 9.46 -4.09
C CYS A 60 -0.68 10.92 -4.47
N ILE A 61 -1.65 11.52 -5.16
CA ILE A 61 -1.60 12.94 -5.54
C ILE A 61 -1.57 13.87 -4.32
N VAL A 62 -2.16 13.47 -3.19
CA VAL A 62 -2.16 14.28 -1.98
C VAL A 62 -0.74 14.36 -1.40
N HIS A 63 -0.01 13.25 -1.38
CA HIS A 63 1.41 13.27 -0.99
C HIS A 63 2.25 14.00 -2.03
N GLN A 64 2.00 13.77 -3.33
CA GLN A 64 2.73 14.46 -4.39
C GLN A 64 2.62 15.98 -4.28
N VAL A 65 1.40 16.52 -4.18
CA VAL A 65 1.13 17.96 -4.01
C VAL A 65 1.74 18.47 -2.72
N ARG A 66 1.64 17.73 -1.60
CA ARG A 66 2.27 18.15 -0.34
C ARG A 66 3.81 18.18 -0.44
N ASN A 67 4.40 17.27 -1.18
CA ASN A 67 5.84 17.21 -1.38
C ASN A 67 6.33 18.31 -2.34
N THR A 68 5.50 18.80 -3.27
CA THR A 68 5.90 19.81 -4.27
C THR A 68 5.49 21.24 -3.95
N GLU A 69 4.35 21.46 -3.30
CA GLU A 69 3.80 22.81 -3.00
C GLU A 69 4.29 23.38 -1.66
N TYR A 70 4.95 22.58 -0.82
CA TYR A 70 5.57 23.02 0.44
C TYR A 70 7.11 22.98 0.38
N MET A 71 7.69 22.88 -0.82
CA MET A 71 9.08 23.28 -1.09
C MET A 71 9.13 24.75 -1.46
#